data_AF-A0A250KX17-F1
#
_entry.id   AF-A0A250KX17-F1
#
_cell.length_a   1.000
_cell.length_b   1.000
_cell.length_c   1.000
_cell.angle_alpha   90.00
_cell.angle_beta   90.00
_cell.angle_gamma   90.00
#
_symmetry.space_group_name_H-M   'P 1'
#
loop_
_entity.id
_entity.type
_entity.pdbx_description
1 polymer ?
#
loop_
_entity_poly.entity_id
_entity_poly.type
_entity_poly.pdbx_seq_one_letter_code
_entity_poly.pdbx_strand_id
1 'polypeptide(L)'
;MPCIFKKTVEAVIATGSDLLVQLKGNHPKLRAAVRAVCQTQPHAEQTYTVDLGRRHRIEQRVARVWSLPEGTGPEPWHAPFKTVVEVRRRVEEFNPRRRCFELR
;
A
#
# COMPACT_ATOMS: atom_id res chain seq x y z
N MET A 1 -9.87 -23.86 -8.89
CA MET A 1 -8.43 -23.62 -9.11
C MET A 1 -7.79 -23.24 -7.79
N PRO A 2 -6.71 -23.89 -7.35
CA PRO A 2 -5.98 -23.46 -6.16
C PRO A 2 -5.39 -22.06 -6.39
N CYS A 3 -5.55 -21.18 -5.39
CA CYS A 3 -5.08 -19.79 -5.45
C CYS A 3 -3.54 -19.74 -5.53
N ILE A 4 -2.98 -19.14 -6.58
CA ILE A 4 -1.53 -19.02 -6.82
C ILE A 4 -0.85 -18.26 -5.66
N PHE A 5 -1.51 -17.23 -5.12
CA PHE A 5 -0.95 -16.41 -4.04
C PHE A 5 -0.64 -17.21 -2.77
N LYS A 6 -1.45 -18.23 -2.46
CA LYS A 6 -1.24 -19.07 -1.28
C LYS A 6 0.08 -19.85 -1.36
N LYS A 7 0.38 -20.42 -2.54
CA LYS A 7 1.62 -21.18 -2.76
C LYS A 7 2.86 -20.29 -2.67
N THR A 8 2.78 -19.04 -3.11
CA THR A 8 3.88 -18.08 -2.99
C THR A 8 4.16 -17.74 -1.53
N VAL A 9 3.13 -17.49 -0.71
CA VAL A 9 3.29 -17.22 0.72
C VAL A 9 3.92 -18.42 1.43
N GLU A 10 3.43 -19.63 1.16
CA GLU A 10 3.99 -20.87 1.73
C GLU A 10 5.47 -21.04 1.36
N ALA A 11 5.84 -20.80 0.10
CA ALA A 11 7.23 -20.88 -0.35
C ALA A 11 8.13 -19.85 0.35
N VAL A 12 7.68 -18.61 0.48
CA VAL A 12 8.43 -17.56 1.17
C VAL A 12 8.67 -17.91 2.64
N ILE A 13 7.66 -18.45 3.32
CA ILE A 13 7.79 -18.91 4.70
C ILE A 13 8.84 -20.03 4.78
N ALA A 14 8.79 -21.00 3.86
CA ALA A 14 9.73 -22.12 3.83
C ALA A 14 11.19 -21.67 3.57
N THR A 15 11.39 -20.61 2.78
CA THR A 15 12.74 -20.08 2.49
C THR A 15 13.20 -18.99 3.45
N GLY A 16 12.36 -18.54 4.39
CA GLY A 16 12.66 -17.44 5.30
C GLY A 16 12.91 -16.11 4.58
N SER A 17 12.34 -15.92 3.39
CA SER A 17 12.53 -14.71 2.59
C SER A 17 11.54 -13.60 2.97
N ASP A 18 11.81 -12.37 2.54
CA ASP A 18 10.86 -11.26 2.67
C ASP A 18 9.90 -11.21 1.47
N LEU A 19 8.63 -10.90 1.73
CA LEU A 19 7.60 -10.75 0.70
C LEU A 19 6.93 -9.39 0.80
N LEU A 20 7.07 -8.60 -0.26
CA LEU A 20 6.29 -7.39 -0.49
C LEU A 20 5.24 -7.64 -1.57
N VAL A 21 3.96 -7.47 -1.22
CA VAL A 21 2.83 -7.67 -2.14
C VAL A 21 1.87 -6.50 -2.12
N GLN A 22 1.27 -6.23 -3.26
CA GLN A 22 0.22 -5.24 -3.39
C GLN A 22 -1.15 -5.85 -3.02
N LEU A 23 -1.82 -5.26 -2.03
CA LEU A 23 -3.21 -5.56 -1.72
C LEU A 23 -4.13 -5.02 -2.83
N LYS A 24 -4.56 -5.90 -3.74
CA LYS A 24 -5.45 -5.55 -4.85
C LYS A 24 -6.91 -5.44 -4.41
N GLY A 25 -7.67 -4.63 -5.16
CA GLY A 25 -9.09 -4.36 -4.86
C GLY A 25 -10.06 -5.54 -5.05
N ASN A 26 -9.61 -6.62 -5.67
CA ASN A 26 -10.39 -7.86 -5.86
C ASN A 26 -10.52 -8.70 -4.57
N HIS A 27 -9.88 -8.32 -3.46
CA HIS A 27 -10.07 -8.92 -2.14
C HIS A 27 -10.73 -7.92 -1.17
N PRO A 28 -12.03 -7.62 -1.32
CA PRO A 28 -12.70 -6.53 -0.62
C PRO A 28 -12.74 -6.73 0.91
N LYS A 29 -12.94 -7.97 1.38
CA LYS A 29 -12.97 -8.28 2.82
C LYS A 29 -11.61 -8.04 3.49
N LEU A 30 -10.53 -8.58 2.91
CA LEU A 30 -9.17 -8.34 3.40
C LEU A 30 -8.83 -6.84 3.36
N ARG A 31 -9.20 -6.16 2.27
CA ARG A 31 -8.96 -4.72 2.14
C ARG A 31 -9.72 -3.90 3.18
N ALA A 32 -10.95 -4.27 3.51
CA ALA A 32 -11.72 -3.61 4.55
C ALA A 32 -11.08 -3.83 5.94
N ALA A 33 -10.67 -5.07 6.25
CA ALA A 33 -10.04 -5.38 7.53
C ALA A 33 -8.69 -4.66 7.71
N VAL A 34 -7.83 -4.65 6.68
CA VAL A 34 -6.58 -3.89 6.69
C VAL A 34 -6.83 -2.38 6.83
N ARG A 35 -7.86 -1.83 6.17
CA ARG A 35 -8.22 -0.41 6.34
C ARG A 35 -8.67 -0.09 7.76
N ALA A 36 -9.44 -0.98 8.39
CA ALA A 36 -9.87 -0.79 9.77
C ALA A 36 -8.67 -0.67 10.70
N VAL A 37 -7.63 -1.50 10.53
CA VAL A 37 -6.35 -1.36 11.27
C VAL A 37 -5.73 0.02 11.05
N CYS A 38 -5.56 0.46 9.80
CA CYS A 38 -4.96 1.76 9.49
C CYS A 38 -5.77 2.97 10.02
N GLN A 39 -7.07 2.81 10.23
CA GLN A 39 -7.96 3.86 10.76
C GLN A 39 -8.00 3.90 12.29
N THR A 40 -7.75 2.76 12.95
CA THR A 40 -7.89 2.62 14.41
C THR A 40 -6.55 2.72 15.12
N GLN A 41 -5.45 2.43 14.43
CA GLN A 41 -4.11 2.42 15.00
C GLN A 41 -3.26 3.56 14.42
N PRO A 42 -2.42 4.20 15.25
CA PRO A 42 -1.41 5.13 14.74
C PRO A 42 -0.43 4.39 13.83
N HIS A 43 0.08 5.08 12.82
CA HIS A 43 1.17 4.55 12.00
C HIS A 43 2.47 4.57 12.82
N ALA A 44 3.30 3.56 12.63
CA ALA A 44 4.62 3.48 13.23
C ALA A 44 5.61 4.44 12.55
N GLU A 45 5.48 4.63 11.24
CA GLU A 45 6.34 5.50 10.46
C GLU A 45 5.53 6.24 9.39
N GLN A 46 5.94 7.48 9.09
CA GLN A 46 5.45 8.24 7.95
C GLN A 46 6.62 8.93 7.24
N THR A 47 6.66 8.77 5.92
CA THR A 47 7.61 9.45 5.04
C THR A 47 6.85 10.29 4.03
N TYR A 48 7.25 11.56 3.89
CA TYR A 48 6.73 12.46 2.86
C TYR A 48 7.84 12.81 1.88
N THR A 49 7.54 12.72 0.59
CA THR A 49 8.45 13.15 -0.48
C THR A 49 7.68 13.99 -1.49
N VAL A 50 8.36 15.01 -2.03
CA VAL A 50 7.83 15.86 -3.10
C VAL A 50 8.86 15.98 -4.21
N ASP A 51 8.44 15.73 -5.44
CA ASP A 51 9.20 15.99 -6.66
C ASP A 51 8.60 17.21 -7.35
N LEU A 52 9.24 18.38 -7.19
CA LEU A 52 8.81 19.65 -7.75
C LEU A 52 9.43 19.84 -9.14
N GLY A 53 8.63 19.73 -10.19
CA GLY A 53 8.97 20.36 -11.48
C GLY A 53 9.77 19.49 -12.46
N ARG A 54 9.93 18.19 -12.24
CA ARG A 54 10.42 17.30 -13.31
C ARG A 54 9.33 17.10 -14.35
N ARG A 55 9.60 17.51 -15.61
CA ARG A 55 8.71 17.31 -16.77
C ARG A 55 7.31 17.90 -16.56
N HIS A 56 7.22 19.13 -16.05
CA HIS A 56 5.93 19.84 -15.87
C HIS A 56 4.97 19.14 -14.90
N ARG A 57 5.51 18.38 -13.95
CA ARG A 57 4.74 17.60 -12.99
C ARG A 57 5.21 17.88 -11.57
N ILE A 58 4.25 18.02 -10.66
CA ILE A 58 4.49 18.00 -9.21
C ILE A 58 3.95 16.67 -8.70
N GLU A 59 4.80 15.89 -8.04
CA GLU A 59 4.39 14.62 -7.45
C GLU A 59 4.65 14.61 -5.95
N GLN A 60 3.58 14.49 -5.18
CA GLN A 60 3.62 14.35 -3.72
C GLN A 60 3.33 12.90 -3.36
N ARG A 61 4.19 12.29 -2.53
CA ARG A 61 3.98 10.93 -2.01
C ARG A 61 4.03 10.94 -0.49
N VAL A 62 3.03 10.33 0.13
CA VAL A 62 3.00 10.02 1.55
C VAL A 62 3.00 8.51 1.68
N ALA A 63 4.06 7.95 2.27
CA ALA A 63 4.12 6.55 2.67
C ALA A 63 3.88 6.48 4.18
N ARG A 64 3.01 5.58 4.62
CA ARG A 64 2.74 5.30 6.03
C ARG A 64 2.85 3.82 6.29
N VAL A 65 3.40 3.45 7.44
CA VAL A 65 3.65 2.07 7.83
C VAL A 65 2.92 1.78 9.13
N TRP A 66 2.19 0.66 9.18
CA TRP A 66 1.56 0.15 10.40
C TRP A 66 2.03 -1.27 10.67
N SER A 67 2.17 -1.60 11.95
CA SER A 67 2.19 -2.99 12.38
C SER A 67 0.82 -3.61 12.11
N LEU A 68 0.82 -4.82 11.54
CA LEU A 68 -0.39 -5.57 11.25
C LEU A 68 -0.58 -6.65 12.34
N PRO A 69 -1.63 -6.55 13.17
CA PRO A 69 -1.92 -7.58 14.15
C PRO A 69 -2.21 -8.93 13.49
N GLU A 70 -1.87 -10.01 14.18
CA GLU A 70 -2.30 -11.35 13.78
C GLU A 70 -3.82 -11.43 13.72
N GLY A 71 -4.35 -12.23 12.79
CA GLY A 71 -5.80 -12.38 12.61
C GLY A 71 -6.49 -11.22 11.88
N THR A 72 -5.76 -10.22 11.37
CA THR A 72 -6.38 -9.13 10.58
C THR A 72 -7.11 -9.63 9.33
N GLY A 73 -6.62 -10.70 8.70
CA GLY A 73 -7.22 -11.25 7.50
C GLY A 73 -8.27 -12.34 7.78
N PRO A 74 -9.29 -12.50 6.91
CA PRO A 74 -10.35 -13.50 7.09
C PRO A 74 -9.90 -14.96 6.87
N GLU A 75 -8.67 -15.18 6.41
CA GLU A 75 -8.11 -16.50 6.09
C GLU A 75 -6.74 -16.71 6.75
N PRO A 76 -6.37 -17.95 7.12
CA PRO A 76 -5.13 -18.23 7.87
C PRO A 76 -3.84 -17.79 7.17
N TRP A 77 -3.80 -17.83 5.83
CA TRP A 77 -2.59 -17.45 5.08
C TRP A 77 -2.27 -15.95 5.16
N HIS A 78 -3.14 -15.13 5.75
CA HIS A 78 -2.84 -13.72 6.00
C HIS A 78 -2.03 -13.47 7.28
N ALA A 79 -2.07 -14.40 8.26
CA ALA A 79 -1.36 -14.25 9.53
C ALA A 79 0.17 -14.01 9.43
N PRO A 80 0.87 -14.49 8.38
CA PRO A 80 2.28 -14.19 8.15
C PRO A 80 2.57 -12.71 7.80
N PHE A 81 1.59 -11.93 7.32
CA PHE A 81 1.82 -10.51 7.04
C PHE A 81 1.87 -9.71 8.34
N LYS A 82 3.00 -9.04 8.59
CA LYS A 82 3.24 -8.28 9.83
C LYS A 82 3.17 -6.77 9.66
N THR A 83 3.12 -6.28 8.41
CA THR A 83 3.25 -4.85 8.12
C THR A 83 2.30 -4.44 7.01
N VAL A 84 1.70 -3.27 7.14
CA VAL A 84 0.94 -2.60 6.07
C VAL A 84 1.63 -1.32 5.69
N VAL A 85 1.80 -1.11 4.39
CA VAL A 85 2.31 0.13 3.83
C VAL A 85 1.20 0.79 2.99
N GLU A 86 0.72 1.96 3.41
CA GLU A 86 -0.15 2.81 2.58
C GLU A 86 0.72 3.80 1.83
N VAL A 87 0.59 3.84 0.51
CA VAL A 87 1.19 4.89 -0.31
C VAL A 87 0.07 5.72 -0.92
N ARG A 88 0.03 7.01 -0.56
CA ARG A 88 -0.81 8.01 -1.22
C ARG A 88 0.05 8.82 -2.16
N ARG A 89 -0.40 8.95 -3.40
CA ARG A 89 0.28 9.70 -4.45
C ARG A 89 -0.69 10.75 -4.98
N ARG A 90 -0.27 12.01 -4.94
CA ARG A 90 -0.96 13.12 -5.58
C ARG A 90 -0.07 13.66 -6.69
N VAL A 91 -0.63 13.77 -7.89
CA VAL A 91 0.08 14.24 -9.07
C VAL A 91 -0.64 15.46 -9.60
N GLU A 92 0.11 16.53 -9.81
CA GLU A 92 -0.36 17.71 -10.53
C GLU A 92 0.46 17.86 -11.80
N GLU A 93 -0.21 18.18 -12.90
CA GLU A 93 0.42 18.42 -14.20
C GLU A 93 0.17 19.86 -14.64
N PHE A 94 1.18 20.48 -15.22
CA PHE A 94 1.05 21.83 -15.74
C PHE A 94 0.16 21.83 -16.98
N ASN A 95 -0.93 22.57 -16.92
CA ASN A 95 -1.78 22.86 -18.06
C ASN A 95 -1.28 24.13 -18.77
N PRO A 96 -0.68 24.03 -19.96
CA PRO A 96 -0.12 25.20 -20.66
C PRO A 96 -1.20 26.17 -21.15
N ARG A 97 -2.43 25.71 -21.39
CA ARG A 97 -3.55 26.56 -21.84
C ARG A 97 -4.04 27.48 -20.72
N ARG A 98 -4.03 26.97 -19.49
CA ARG A 98 -4.48 27.70 -18.29
C ARG A 98 -3.33 28.30 -17.48
N ARG A 99 -2.08 27.97 -17.85
CA ARG A 99 -0.83 28.39 -17.18
C ARG A 99 -0.83 28.10 -15.68
N CYS A 100 -1.39 26.95 -15.28
CA CYS A 100 -1.45 26.50 -13.90
C CYS A 100 -1.24 25.00 -13.78
N PHE A 101 -0.92 24.51 -12.59
CA PHE A 101 -0.91 23.08 -12.27
C PHE A 101 -2.33 22.60 -11.94
N GLU A 102 -2.73 21.47 -12.50
CA GLU A 102 -4.03 20.85 -12.28
C GLU A 102 -3.86 19.41 -11.77
N LEU A 103 -4.77 18.97 -10.89
CA LEU A 103 -4.76 17.61 -10.38
C LEU A 103 -5.03 16.63 -11.53
N ARG A 104 -4.19 15.60 -11.63
CA ARG A 104 -4.36 14.50 -12.59
C ARG A 104 -5.26 13.39 -12.05
#